data_AF-A0A9E2UMC3-F1
#
_entry.id   AF-A0A9E2UMC3-F1
#
_cell.length_a   1.000
_cell.length_b   1.000
_cell.length_c   1.000
_cell.angle_alpha   90.00
_cell.angle_beta   90.00
_cell.angle_gamma   90.00
#
_symmetry.space_group_name_H-M   'P 1'
#
loop_
_entity.id
_entity.type
_entity.pdbx_description
1 polymer ?
#
loop_
_entity_poly.entity_id
_entity_poly.type
_entity_poly.pdbx_seq_one_letter_code
_entity_poly.pdbx_strand_id
1 'polypeptide(L)'
;MRSLRFSKEPQLHQVEKGRLLLKNGTHGPGVAQLQLVLNYLGNDMPRSFKQRTPDGIFGSETEAMVKRFQRSNGLNADGIVGPHTLAKMDALLVAQPFLDSQSPAQYGARIRASSVGRPSQRPVFYT
;
A
#
# COMPACT_ATOMS: atom_id res chain seq x y z
N MET A 1 10.48 9.46 -5.64
CA MET A 1 9.68 8.97 -4.49
C MET A 1 10.39 9.35 -3.20
N ARG A 2 9.67 9.55 -2.08
CA ARG A 2 10.24 9.95 -0.79
C ARG A 2 10.36 8.80 0.22
N SER A 3 9.50 7.80 0.13
CA SER A 3 9.51 6.64 1.04
C SER A 3 10.72 5.73 0.79
N LEU A 4 11.41 5.31 1.85
CA LEU A 4 12.47 4.30 1.83
C LEU A 4 11.99 2.96 1.27
N ARG A 5 10.73 2.58 1.49
CA ARG A 5 10.16 1.33 0.97
C ARG A 5 10.00 1.35 -0.55
N PHE A 6 9.41 2.40 -1.12
CA PHE A 6 9.18 2.44 -2.58
C PHE A 6 10.40 2.89 -3.36
N SER A 7 11.27 3.72 -2.78
CA SER A 7 12.50 4.19 -3.44
C SER A 7 13.47 3.05 -3.78
N LYS A 8 13.45 1.94 -3.03
CA LYS A 8 14.31 0.77 -3.27
C LYS A 8 13.79 -0.17 -4.36
N GLU A 9 12.59 0.07 -4.89
CA GLU A 9 11.92 -0.85 -5.80
C GLU A 9 11.95 -0.33 -7.26
N PRO A 10 12.74 -0.94 -8.17
CA PRO A 10 12.87 -0.48 -9.55
C PRO A 10 11.55 -0.46 -10.32
N GLN A 11 10.65 -1.41 -10.05
CA GLN A 11 9.35 -1.48 -10.73
C GLN A 11 8.48 -0.26 -10.38
N LEU A 12 8.48 0.17 -9.13
CA LEU A 12 7.71 1.33 -8.66
C LEU A 12 8.29 2.65 -9.18
N HIS A 13 9.61 2.71 -9.39
CA HIS A 13 10.26 3.87 -9.98
C HIS A 13 9.83 4.09 -11.45
N GLN A 14 9.53 3.02 -12.18
CA GLN A 14 8.96 3.12 -13.53
C GLN A 14 7.51 3.61 -13.50
N VAL A 15 6.74 3.20 -12.48
CA VAL A 15 5.37 3.67 -12.27
C VAL A 15 5.34 5.15 -11.90
N GLU A 16 6.24 5.60 -11.03
CA GLU A 16 6.39 7.03 -10.71
C GLU A 16 6.67 7.86 -11.98
N LYS A 17 7.56 7.37 -12.85
CA LYS A 17 7.90 8.02 -14.12
C LYS A 17 6.80 7.93 -15.18
N GLY A 18 5.67 7.30 -14.88
CA GLY A 18 4.57 7.07 -15.84
C GLY A 18 4.91 6.11 -16.98
N ARG A 19 6.02 5.36 -16.86
CA ARG A 19 6.48 4.40 -17.88
C ARG A 19 5.84 3.02 -17.71
N LEU A 20 5.29 2.75 -16.54
CA LEU A 20 4.61 1.50 -16.19
C LEU A 20 3.33 1.82 -15.42
N LEU A 21 2.33 0.96 -15.55
CA LEU A 21 1.12 0.97 -14.72
C LEU A 21 0.97 -0.41 -14.10
N LEU A 22 0.71 -0.48 -12.78
CA LEU A 22 0.34 -1.76 -12.15
C LEU A 22 -1.17 -1.93 -12.25
N LYS A 23 -1.60 -3.03 -12.85
CA LYS A 23 -2.99 -3.38 -13.08
C LYS A 23 -3.13 -4.90 -13.12
N ASN A 24 -4.36 -5.39 -13.26
CA ASN A 24 -4.65 -6.81 -13.35
C ASN A 24 -3.72 -7.53 -14.36
N GLY A 25 -3.09 -8.63 -13.92
CA GLY A 25 -2.08 -9.39 -14.67
C GLY A 25 -0.62 -8.92 -14.50
N THR A 26 -0.39 -7.74 -13.93
CA THR A 26 0.97 -7.29 -13.59
C THR A 26 1.50 -8.10 -12.42
N HIS A 27 2.78 -8.43 -12.46
CA HIS A 27 3.44 -9.20 -11.40
C HIS A 27 4.81 -8.61 -11.07
N GLY A 28 5.37 -9.03 -9.94
CA GLY A 28 6.72 -8.70 -9.54
C GLY A 28 6.81 -8.03 -8.17
N PRO A 29 8.04 -7.66 -7.78
CA PRO A 29 8.33 -7.18 -6.43
C PRO A 29 7.65 -5.84 -6.11
N GLY A 30 7.41 -4.96 -7.09
CA GLY A 30 6.63 -3.74 -6.91
C GLY A 30 5.16 -4.01 -6.58
N VAL A 31 4.56 -5.04 -7.17
CA VAL A 31 3.21 -5.49 -6.80
C VAL A 31 3.20 -6.03 -5.38
N ALA A 32 4.24 -6.77 -4.97
CA ALA A 32 4.32 -7.27 -3.59
C ALA A 32 4.42 -6.14 -2.57
N GLN A 33 5.21 -5.10 -2.86
CA GLN A 33 5.28 -3.89 -2.02
C GLN A 33 3.93 -3.17 -1.96
N LEU A 34 3.23 -3.05 -3.09
CA LEU A 34 1.90 -2.46 -3.15
C LEU A 34 0.91 -3.21 -2.25
N GLN A 35 0.83 -4.53 -2.36
CA GLN A 35 -0.08 -5.37 -1.58
C GLN A 35 0.17 -5.24 -0.08
N LEU A 36 1.43 -5.17 0.35
CA LEU A 36 1.80 -4.93 1.74
C LEU A 36 1.26 -3.59 2.25
N VAL A 37 1.41 -2.53 1.45
CA VAL A 37 0.98 -1.19 1.84
C VAL A 37 -0.55 -1.08 1.84
N LEU A 38 -1.22 -1.65 0.85
CA LEU A 38 -2.69 -1.69 0.79
C LEU A 38 -3.30 -2.39 2.01
N ASN A 39 -2.69 -3.50 2.43
CA ASN A 39 -3.07 -4.24 3.64
C ASN A 39 -2.91 -3.37 4.90
N TYR A 40 -1.87 -2.53 4.95
CA TYR A 40 -1.62 -1.68 6.10
C TYR A 40 -2.58 -0.49 6.20
N LEU A 41 -2.91 0.16 5.08
CA LEU A 41 -3.69 1.40 5.04
C LEU A 41 -5.18 1.23 5.41
N GLY A 42 -5.54 0.19 6.16
CA GLY A 42 -6.88 0.03 6.74
C GLY A 42 -7.94 -0.32 5.70
N ASN A 43 -7.52 -0.90 4.57
CA ASN A 43 -8.46 -1.52 3.66
C ASN A 43 -8.62 -3.00 4.03
N ASP A 44 -9.65 -3.29 4.84
CA ASP A 44 -9.97 -4.64 5.30
C ASP A 44 -10.01 -5.61 4.10
N MET A 45 -8.96 -6.42 3.95
CA MET A 45 -8.90 -7.43 2.90
C MET A 45 -9.84 -8.59 3.22
N PRO A 46 -10.55 -9.15 2.21
CA PRO A 46 -11.33 -10.37 2.40
C PRO A 46 -10.48 -11.54 2.89
N ARG A 47 -11.13 -12.53 3.51
CA ARG A 47 -10.56 -13.68 4.24
C ARG A 47 -9.50 -14.50 3.48
N SER A 48 -9.41 -14.37 2.15
CA SER A 48 -8.41 -15.00 1.27
C SER A 48 -6.97 -14.62 1.67
N PHE A 49 -6.78 -13.44 2.25
CA PHE A 49 -5.48 -12.96 2.77
C PHE A 49 -5.10 -13.50 4.16
N LYS A 50 -5.57 -14.71 4.50
CA LYS A 50 -5.35 -15.37 5.80
C LYS A 50 -3.86 -15.52 6.18
N GLN A 51 -2.94 -15.46 5.21
CA GLN A 51 -1.51 -15.66 5.44
C GLN A 51 -0.66 -14.38 5.44
N ARG A 52 -1.22 -13.20 5.12
CA ARG A 52 -0.52 -11.90 5.17
C ARG A 52 0.79 -11.81 4.36
N THR A 53 1.01 -12.71 3.42
CA THR A 53 2.19 -12.72 2.56
C THR A 53 1.77 -12.20 1.18
N PRO A 54 2.36 -11.11 0.67
CA PRO A 54 2.14 -10.68 -0.71
C PRO A 54 2.72 -11.74 -1.66
N ASP A 55 1.95 -12.10 -2.68
CA ASP A 55 2.39 -13.02 -3.74
C ASP A 55 3.07 -12.26 -4.90
N GLY A 56 2.94 -10.93 -4.94
CA GLY A 56 3.45 -10.12 -6.03
C GLY A 56 2.64 -10.27 -7.32
N ILE A 57 1.40 -10.76 -7.23
CA ILE A 57 0.50 -10.94 -8.39
C ILE A 57 -0.67 -9.97 -8.26
N PHE A 58 -0.81 -9.10 -9.25
CA PHE A 58 -1.90 -8.14 -9.28
C PHE A 58 -3.14 -8.81 -9.86
N GLY A 59 -3.91 -9.49 -9.00
CA GLY A 59 -5.19 -10.11 -9.36
C GLY A 59 -6.40 -9.21 -9.07
N SER A 60 -7.60 -9.77 -9.24
CA SER A 60 -8.88 -9.10 -8.97
C SER A 60 -9.02 -8.58 -7.55
N GLU A 61 -8.49 -9.30 -6.56
CA GLU A 61 -8.49 -8.87 -5.16
C GLU A 61 -7.62 -7.62 -4.94
N THR A 62 -6.43 -7.58 -5.56
CA THR A 62 -5.54 -6.42 -5.50
C THR A 62 -6.18 -5.22 -6.19
N GLU A 63 -6.81 -5.43 -7.34
CA GLU A 63 -7.55 -4.40 -8.07
C GLU A 63 -8.69 -3.79 -7.23
N ALA A 64 -9.52 -4.63 -6.62
CA ALA A 64 -10.59 -4.17 -5.74
C ALA A 64 -10.04 -3.31 -4.59
N MET A 65 -8.87 -3.68 -4.08
CA MET A 65 -8.23 -2.96 -3.00
C MET A 65 -7.63 -1.62 -3.41
N VAL A 66 -7.04 -1.56 -4.60
CA VAL A 66 -6.60 -0.30 -5.21
C VAL A 66 -7.80 0.63 -5.43
N LYS A 67 -8.93 0.11 -5.93
CA LYS A 67 -10.16 0.91 -6.08
C LYS A 67 -10.64 1.47 -4.75
N ARG A 68 -10.64 0.67 -3.68
CA ARG A 68 -11.03 1.14 -2.33
C ARG A 68 -10.09 2.22 -1.82
N PHE A 69 -8.78 2.02 -1.97
CA PHE A 69 -7.77 3.02 -1.62
C PHE A 69 -7.95 4.32 -2.39
N GLN A 70 -8.16 4.25 -3.70
CA GLN A 70 -8.37 5.41 -4.55
C GLN A 70 -9.62 6.18 -4.10
N ARG A 71 -10.74 5.50 -3.88
CA ARG A 71 -11.99 6.13 -3.39
C ARG A 71 -11.78 6.82 -2.05
N SER A 72 -11.15 6.15 -1.09
CA SER A 72 -10.93 6.71 0.26
C SER A 72 -9.97 7.90 0.27
N ASN A 73 -9.19 8.08 -0.80
CA ASN A 73 -8.22 9.16 -0.94
C ASN A 73 -8.59 10.21 -2.00
N GLY A 74 -9.82 10.19 -2.51
CA GLY A 74 -10.32 11.18 -3.48
C GLY A 74 -9.69 11.07 -4.87
N LEU A 75 -9.19 9.88 -5.23
CA LEU A 75 -8.65 9.59 -6.57
C LEU A 75 -9.70 8.93 -7.45
N ASN A 76 -9.50 8.97 -8.76
CA ASN A 76 -10.28 8.15 -9.69
C ASN A 76 -10.09 6.66 -9.36
N ALA A 77 -11.19 5.94 -9.18
CA ALA A 77 -11.20 4.56 -8.68
C ALA A 77 -11.19 3.53 -9.82
N ASP A 78 -10.21 3.65 -10.71
CA ASP A 78 -10.03 2.80 -11.89
C ASP A 78 -9.38 1.45 -11.58
N GLY A 79 -8.79 1.28 -10.39
CA GLY A 79 -8.09 0.07 -9.98
C GLY A 79 -6.68 -0.05 -10.55
N ILE A 80 -6.15 1.02 -11.14
CA ILE A 80 -4.83 1.07 -11.75
C ILE A 80 -3.89 1.91 -10.88
N VAL A 81 -2.71 1.37 -10.58
CA VAL A 81 -1.65 2.10 -9.88
C VAL A 81 -0.75 2.78 -10.91
N GLY A 82 -1.06 4.04 -11.17
CA GLY A 82 -0.20 4.98 -11.90
C GLY A 82 0.48 6.00 -10.97
N PRO A 83 1.12 7.03 -11.54
CA PRO A 83 1.89 8.03 -10.79
C PRO A 83 1.11 8.68 -9.64
N HIS A 84 -0.15 9.06 -9.86
CA HIS A 84 -0.97 9.73 -8.85
C HIS A 84 -1.33 8.82 -7.67
N THR A 85 -1.78 7.59 -7.96
CA THR A 85 -2.07 6.58 -6.94
C THR A 85 -0.81 6.30 -6.10
N LEU A 86 0.32 6.12 -6.78
CA LEU A 86 1.59 5.80 -6.14
C LEU A 86 2.13 6.96 -5.30
N ALA A 87 2.04 8.20 -5.79
CA ALA A 87 2.44 9.39 -5.03
C ALA A 87 1.61 9.57 -3.75
N LYS A 88 0.31 9.27 -3.81
CA LYS A 88 -0.54 9.32 -2.61
C LYS A 88 -0.12 8.27 -1.58
N MET A 89 0.19 7.05 -2.01
CA MET A 89 0.69 5.99 -1.13
C MET A 89 2.06 6.36 -0.53
N ASP A 90 2.96 6.91 -1.34
CA ASP A 90 4.28 7.39 -0.90
C ASP A 90 4.15 8.46 0.19
N ALA A 91 3.26 9.44 0.02
CA ALA A 91 3.01 10.48 1.01
C ALA A 91 2.47 9.92 2.34
N LEU A 92 1.58 8.92 2.29
CA LEU A 92 1.05 8.26 3.49
C LEU A 92 2.11 7.43 4.23
N LEU A 93 3.05 6.82 3.49
CA LEU A 93 4.18 6.10 4.08
C LEU A 93 5.15 7.06 4.77
N VAL A 94 5.47 8.19 4.15
CA VAL A 94 6.34 9.21 4.75
C VAL A 94 5.71 9.79 6.02
N ALA A 95 4.40 10.00 6.03
CA ALA A 95 3.67 10.45 7.21
C ALA A 95 3.67 9.41 8.35
N GLN A 96 4.05 8.16 8.08
CA GLN A 96 4.12 7.07 9.04
C GLN A 96 5.49 6.38 9.01
N PRO A 97 6.55 7.00 9.59
CA PRO A 97 7.94 6.55 9.48
C PRO A 97 8.18 5.09 9.90
N PHE A 98 7.36 4.56 10.80
CA PHE A 98 7.38 3.15 11.19
C PHE A 98 7.14 2.19 10.00
N LEU A 99 6.25 2.55 9.07
CA LEU A 99 5.95 1.74 7.88
C LEU A 99 7.04 1.77 6.84
N ASP A 100 7.68 2.92 6.75
CA ASP A 100 8.67 3.20 5.73
C ASP A 100 10.00 2.51 6.06
N SER A 101 10.32 2.39 7.35
CA SER A 101 11.60 1.89 7.85
C SER A 101 11.66 0.39 8.18
N GLN A 102 10.53 -0.31 8.37
CA GLN A 102 10.51 -1.70 8.85
C GLN A 102 10.32 -2.74 7.74
N SER A 103 11.09 -3.84 7.82
CA SER A 103 10.98 -5.05 6.98
C SER A 103 9.62 -5.75 7.19
N PRO A 104 8.99 -6.34 6.15
CA PRO A 104 7.74 -7.11 6.26
C PRO A 104 7.77 -8.19 7.35
N ALA A 105 8.94 -8.79 7.61
CA ALA A 105 9.13 -9.81 8.64
C ALA A 105 8.98 -9.28 10.07
N GLN A 106 9.39 -8.03 10.33
CA GLN A 106 9.30 -7.41 11.66
C GLN A 106 7.89 -6.89 11.97
N TYR A 107 7.10 -6.63 10.93
CA TYR A 107 5.71 -6.20 11.05
C TYR A 107 4.77 -7.34 11.49
N GLY A 108 4.93 -8.55 10.92
CA GLY A 108 4.16 -9.73 11.30
C GLY A 108 4.33 -10.11 12.78
N ALA A 109 5.50 -9.84 13.35
CA ALA A 109 5.81 -10.08 14.76
C ALA A 109 5.01 -9.17 15.72
N ARG A 110 4.70 -7.92 15.32
CA ARG A 110 4.07 -6.95 16.22
C ARG A 110 2.54 -6.97 16.20
N ILE A 111 1.88 -7.34 15.10
CA ILE A 111 0.41 -7.47 15.11
C ILE A 111 -0.06 -8.61 16.04
N ARG A 112 0.78 -9.63 16.28
CA ARG A 112 0.55 -10.63 17.34
C ARG A 112 0.64 -10.04 18.75
N ALA A 113 1.43 -8.98 18.94
CA ALA A 113 1.63 -8.31 20.22
C ALA A 113 0.68 -7.12 20.45
N SER A 114 -0.03 -6.64 19.42
CA SER A 114 -0.84 -5.42 19.45
C SER A 114 -2.35 -5.66 19.37
N SER A 115 -2.88 -6.68 20.06
CA SER A 115 -4.30 -6.74 20.45
C SER A 115 -4.73 -5.57 21.36
N VAL A 116 -3.88 -4.58 21.60
CA VAL A 116 -4.12 -3.38 22.37
C VAL A 116 -3.94 -2.14 21.48
N GLY A 117 -5.05 -1.46 21.16
CA GLY A 117 -5.10 -0.05 20.77
C GLY A 117 -4.64 0.34 19.36
N ARG A 118 -5.58 0.36 18.39
CA ARG A 118 -5.43 1.19 17.18
C ARG A 118 -5.39 2.68 17.61
N PRO A 119 -4.44 3.51 17.16
CA PRO A 119 -4.57 4.94 17.33
C PRO A 119 -5.67 5.45 16.39
N SER A 120 -6.80 5.89 16.96
CA SER A 120 -7.80 6.71 16.27
C SER A 120 -7.13 8.00 15.82
N GLN A 121 -6.65 8.06 14.57
CA GLN A 121 -6.32 9.33 13.95
C GLN A 121 -7.58 9.88 13.28
N ARG A 122 -8.38 10.60 14.07
CA ARG A 122 -9.23 11.66 13.53
C ARG A 122 -8.30 12.81 13.09
N PRO A 123 -8.42 13.37 11.88
CA PRO A 123 -7.63 14.53 11.51
C PRO A 123 -8.08 15.70 12.38
N VAL A 124 -7.16 16.25 13.18
CA VAL A 124 -7.39 17.48 13.93
C VAL A 124 -7.20 18.62 12.93
N PHE A 125 -8.31 19.25 12.52
CA PHE A 125 -8.25 20.54 11.86
C PHE A 125 -8.00 21.59 12.95
N TYR A 126 -6.88 22.31 12.87
CA TYR A 126 -6.67 23.52 13.66
C TYR A 126 -7.34 24.68 12.91
N THR A 127 -8.32 25.32 13.55
CA THR A 127 -8.79 26.68 13.22
C THR A 127 -8.18 27.65 14.20
#